data_AF-A0A2D8LMK8-F1
#
_entry.id   AF-A0A2D8LMK8-F1
#
_cell.length_a   1.000
_cell.length_b   1.000
_cell.length_c   1.000
_cell.angle_alpha   90.00
_cell.angle_beta   90.00
_cell.angle_gamma   90.00
#
_symmetry.space_group_name_H-M   'P 1'
#
loop_
_entity.id
_entity.type
_entity.pdbx_description
1 polymer ?
#
loop_
_entity_poly.entity_id
_entity_poly.type
_entity_poly.pdbx_seq_one_letter_code
_entity_poly.pdbx_strand_id
1 'polypeptide(L)'
;MIYETLEILKDQASQFLAAKFSENDIVVLENISKVEDNTVTTMDDKVVMTLLTMEEEAALKNIPNTQFKNGQTQYKNTAVHLHLFVLFTANRDTYQKSLSALSTVLAFFQHKKIFTHKNTVLNTTIGALNELKSFRIVVELYSQSFEQHNQIWGSLGGKSFPSALYKVSIAAVEYHAIQQVGAPITQVSGNLNHI
;
A
#
# COMPACT_ATOMS: atom_id res chain seq x y z
N MET A 1 -7.39 -4.25 3.09
CA MET A 1 -6.81 -3.31 2.09
C MET A 1 -5.27 -3.26 2.05
N ILE A 2 -4.56 -3.33 3.18
CA ILE A 2 -3.08 -3.24 3.18
C ILE A 2 -2.46 -4.46 2.47
N TYR A 3 -2.81 -5.67 2.93
CA TYR A 3 -2.31 -6.92 2.35
C TYR A 3 -2.58 -6.99 0.85
N GLU A 4 -3.81 -6.68 0.46
CA GLU A 4 -4.29 -6.66 -0.91
C GLU A 4 -3.53 -5.67 -1.79
N THR A 5 -3.25 -4.47 -1.26
CA THR A 5 -2.44 -3.47 -1.96
C THR A 5 -1.04 -4.00 -2.24
N LEU A 6 -0.41 -4.62 -1.24
CA LEU A 6 0.91 -5.20 -1.38
C LEU A 6 0.89 -6.37 -2.37
N GLU A 7 -0.06 -7.30 -2.28
CA GLU A 7 -0.21 -8.40 -3.25
C GLU A 7 -0.38 -7.89 -4.68
N ILE A 8 -1.21 -6.87 -4.90
CA ILE A 8 -1.38 -6.23 -6.21
C ILE A 8 -0.05 -5.69 -6.74
N LEU A 9 0.71 -4.96 -5.90
CA LEU A 9 1.98 -4.39 -6.31
C LEU A 9 3.03 -5.48 -6.57
N LYS A 10 3.08 -6.52 -5.73
CA LYS A 10 3.95 -7.69 -5.91
C LYS A 10 3.68 -8.35 -7.26
N ASP A 11 2.42 -8.69 -7.55
CA ASP A 11 2.05 -9.41 -8.77
C ASP A 11 2.33 -8.57 -10.02
N GLN A 12 1.99 -7.28 -10.01
CA GLN A 12 2.25 -6.38 -11.14
C GLN A 12 3.76 -6.16 -11.38
N ALA A 13 4.54 -5.97 -10.31
CA ALA A 13 5.99 -5.83 -10.42
C ALA A 13 6.63 -7.15 -10.89
N SER A 14 6.22 -8.28 -10.32
CA SER A 14 6.71 -9.61 -10.69
C SER A 14 6.46 -9.90 -12.16
N GLN A 15 5.25 -9.63 -12.67
CA GLN A 15 4.93 -9.79 -14.10
C GLN A 15 5.81 -8.92 -15.01
N PHE A 16 6.05 -7.66 -14.62
CA PHE A 16 6.88 -6.76 -15.41
C PHE A 16 8.35 -7.20 -15.44
N LEU A 17 8.90 -7.62 -14.29
CA LEU A 17 10.27 -8.10 -14.19
C LEU A 17 10.42 -9.47 -14.89
N ALA A 18 9.43 -10.35 -14.81
CA ALA A 18 9.42 -11.64 -15.49
C ALA A 18 9.54 -11.48 -17.01
N ALA A 19 8.89 -10.47 -17.59
CA ALA A 19 9.03 -10.17 -19.02
C ALA A 19 10.46 -9.80 -19.43
N LYS A 20 11.27 -9.25 -18.51
CA LYS A 20 12.66 -8.84 -18.77
C LYS A 20 13.68 -9.94 -18.46
N PHE A 21 13.47 -10.67 -17.37
CA PHE A 21 14.43 -11.66 -16.87
C PHE A 21 14.06 -13.10 -17.25
N SER A 22 12.87 -13.33 -17.79
CA SER A 22 12.32 -14.68 -18.09
C SER A 22 12.26 -15.59 -16.85
N GLU A 23 12.07 -14.97 -15.69
CA GLU A 23 11.96 -15.64 -14.39
C GLU A 23 10.59 -15.34 -13.77
N ASN A 24 9.88 -16.38 -13.34
CA ASN A 24 8.61 -16.21 -12.64
C ASN A 24 8.84 -15.94 -11.15
N ASP A 25 7.85 -15.30 -10.51
CA ASP A 25 7.82 -15.04 -9.07
C ASP A 25 9.11 -14.37 -8.55
N ILE A 26 9.64 -13.43 -9.34
CA ILE A 26 10.87 -12.70 -9.02
C ILE A 26 10.70 -11.71 -7.86
N VAL A 27 9.48 -11.22 -7.63
CA VAL A 27 9.16 -10.33 -6.51
C VAL A 27 8.38 -11.07 -5.45
N VAL A 28 8.83 -10.99 -4.20
CA VAL A 28 8.23 -11.65 -3.04
C VAL A 28 7.85 -10.63 -1.96
N LEU A 29 6.73 -10.85 -1.27
CA LEU A 29 6.32 -10.04 -0.12
C LEU A 29 6.84 -10.72 1.15
N GLU A 30 7.90 -10.16 1.73
CA GLU A 30 8.55 -10.72 2.92
C GLU A 30 9.22 -9.62 3.76
N ASN A 31 9.63 -9.97 4.97
CA ASN A 31 10.48 -9.11 5.79
C ASN A 31 11.97 -9.36 5.51
N ILE A 32 12.63 -8.39 4.86
CA ILE A 32 14.06 -8.46 4.54
C ILE A 32 14.97 -8.65 5.75
N SER A 33 14.54 -8.30 6.97
CA SER A 33 15.34 -8.52 8.18
C SER A 33 15.61 -10.00 8.47
N LYS A 34 14.87 -10.91 7.82
CA LYS A 34 15.02 -12.36 7.95
C LYS A 34 15.97 -12.98 6.92
N VAL A 35 16.62 -12.19 6.06
CA VAL A 35 17.46 -12.71 4.96
C VAL A 35 18.64 -13.57 5.44
N GLU A 36 19.10 -13.37 6.68
CA GLU A 36 20.17 -14.15 7.30
C GLU A 36 19.68 -15.44 7.97
N ASP A 37 18.35 -15.62 8.07
CA ASP A 37 17.77 -16.84 8.59
C ASP A 37 17.77 -17.91 7.49
N ASN A 38 18.72 -18.84 7.58
CA ASN A 38 18.86 -19.96 6.63
C ASN A 38 17.62 -20.86 6.53
N THR A 39 16.64 -20.73 7.43
CA THR A 39 15.37 -21.46 7.33
C THR A 39 14.38 -20.79 6.36
N VAL A 40 14.61 -19.53 6.01
CA VAL A 40 13.74 -18.73 5.13
C VAL A 40 14.38 -18.58 3.75
N THR A 41 14.11 -19.54 2.87
CA THR A 41 14.65 -19.56 1.50
C THR A 41 13.78 -18.83 0.47
N THR A 42 12.66 -18.25 0.90
CA THR A 42 11.69 -17.57 0.02
C THR A 42 12.25 -16.30 -0.62
N MET A 43 13.34 -15.76 -0.09
CA MET A 43 13.98 -14.52 -0.54
C MET A 43 15.22 -14.74 -1.42
N ASP A 44 15.64 -15.99 -1.63
CA ASP A 44 16.86 -16.33 -2.36
C ASP A 44 16.71 -16.06 -3.86
N ASP A 45 17.65 -15.26 -4.40
CA ASP A 45 17.64 -14.77 -5.77
C ASP A 45 16.33 -14.03 -6.14
N LYS A 46 15.79 -13.20 -5.23
CA LYS A 46 14.54 -12.44 -5.41
C LYS A 46 14.69 -10.93 -5.18
N VAL A 47 13.68 -10.20 -5.63
CA VAL A 47 13.40 -8.84 -5.16
C VAL A 47 12.42 -8.93 -4.00
N VAL A 48 12.84 -8.52 -2.82
CA VAL A 48 12.03 -8.57 -1.60
C VAL A 48 11.31 -7.23 -1.43
N MET A 49 9.99 -7.28 -1.38
CA MET A 49 9.14 -6.14 -1.08
C MET A 49 8.73 -6.20 0.40
N THR A 50 9.15 -5.22 1.18
CA THR A 50 8.92 -5.15 2.64
C THR A 50 8.16 -3.88 2.99
N LEU A 51 7.09 -3.99 3.78
CA LEU A 51 6.44 -2.84 4.41
C LEU A 51 7.27 -2.41 5.63
N LEU A 52 7.78 -1.17 5.63
CA LEU A 52 8.55 -0.61 6.75
C LEU A 52 7.65 0.03 7.80
N THR A 53 6.79 0.95 7.36
CA THR A 53 5.90 1.71 8.23
C THR A 53 4.68 2.20 7.46
N MET A 54 3.70 2.72 8.19
CA MET A 54 2.50 3.34 7.64
C MET A 54 2.16 4.63 8.38
N GLU A 55 1.61 5.58 7.63
CA GLU A 55 1.13 6.86 8.14
C GLU A 55 -0.30 7.10 7.67
N GLU A 56 -1.12 7.69 8.53
CA GLU A 56 -2.46 8.12 8.16
C GLU A 56 -2.42 9.54 7.57
N GLU A 57 -3.09 9.76 6.45
CA GLU A 57 -3.27 11.09 5.85
C GLU A 57 -4.39 11.84 6.57
N ALA A 58 -4.00 12.71 7.52
CA ALA A 58 -4.95 13.45 8.34
C ALA A 58 -5.71 14.53 7.56
N ALA A 59 -5.18 15.05 6.44
CA ALA A 59 -5.82 16.14 5.70
C ALA A 59 -7.18 15.75 5.10
N LEU A 60 -7.42 14.46 4.89
CA LEU A 60 -8.65 13.92 4.30
C LEU A 60 -9.72 13.54 5.34
N LYS A 61 -9.49 13.82 6.63
CA LYS A 61 -10.47 13.60 7.73
C LYS A 61 -11.67 14.56 7.69
N ASN A 62 -11.63 15.60 6.86
CA ASN A 62 -12.65 16.65 6.83
C ASN A 62 -13.96 16.26 6.12
N ILE A 63 -14.17 14.98 5.81
CA ILE A 63 -15.40 14.49 5.18
C ILE A 63 -16.41 14.14 6.28
N PRO A 64 -17.63 14.70 6.25
CA PRO A 64 -18.68 14.35 7.20
C PRO A 64 -18.93 12.84 7.24
N ASN A 65 -19.03 12.29 8.45
CA ASN A 65 -19.29 10.87 8.71
C ASN A 65 -20.79 10.52 8.64
N THR A 66 -21.63 11.45 8.18
CA THR A 66 -23.07 11.31 8.05
C THR A 66 -23.46 11.28 6.57
N GLN A 67 -24.37 10.37 6.23
CA GLN A 67 -25.03 10.34 4.93
C GLN A 67 -26.53 10.31 5.12
N PHE A 68 -27.25 11.20 4.44
CA PHE A 68 -28.70 11.17 4.42
C PHE A 68 -29.17 10.26 3.28
N LYS A 69 -29.85 9.17 3.61
CA LYS A 69 -30.37 8.21 2.62
C LYS A 69 -31.72 7.69 3.07
N ASN A 70 -32.69 7.64 2.16
CA ASN A 70 -34.05 7.14 2.40
C ASN A 70 -34.77 7.82 3.60
N GLY A 71 -34.58 9.12 3.80
CA GLY A 71 -35.22 9.85 4.91
C GLY A 71 -34.60 9.60 6.29
N GLN A 72 -33.48 8.88 6.36
CA GLN A 72 -32.76 8.58 7.60
C GLN A 72 -31.31 9.07 7.52
N THR A 73 -30.78 9.49 8.67
CA THR A 73 -29.37 9.85 8.80
C THR A 73 -28.59 8.60 9.14
N GLN A 74 -27.74 8.13 8.24
CA GLN A 74 -26.85 7.01 8.47
C GLN A 74 -25.48 7.53 8.91
N TYR A 75 -25.00 7.03 10.04
CA TYR A 75 -23.64 7.29 10.52
C TYR A 75 -22.74 6.14 10.06
N LYS A 76 -21.66 6.49 9.37
CA LYS A 76 -20.63 5.56 8.90
C LYS A 76 -19.25 6.02 9.35
N ASN A 77 -18.30 5.10 9.47
CA ASN A 77 -16.91 5.50 9.67
C ASN A 77 -16.39 6.26 8.43
N THR A 78 -15.63 7.33 8.67
CA THR A 78 -14.93 8.06 7.61
C THR A 78 -13.86 7.16 6.99
N ALA A 79 -13.68 7.26 5.67
CA ALA A 79 -12.63 6.54 4.98
C ALA A 79 -11.26 6.93 5.53
N VAL A 80 -10.41 5.93 5.80
CA VAL A 80 -9.03 6.18 6.22
C VAL A 80 -8.14 6.17 4.98
N HIS A 81 -7.32 7.20 4.85
CA HIS A 81 -6.33 7.33 3.79
C HIS A 81 -4.96 7.01 4.37
N LEU A 82 -4.22 6.13 3.72
CA LEU A 82 -2.95 5.61 4.25
C LEU A 82 -1.81 5.87 3.28
N HIS A 83 -0.65 6.20 3.82
CA HIS A 83 0.64 6.17 3.14
C HIS A 83 1.43 4.99 3.69
N LEU A 84 1.76 4.03 2.83
CA LEU A 84 2.62 2.91 3.19
C LEU A 84 4.03 3.16 2.65
N PHE A 85 5.05 2.94 3.47
CA PHE A 85 6.44 3.04 3.04
C PHE A 85 6.97 1.64 2.74
N VAL A 86 7.09 1.33 1.46
CA VAL A 86 7.37 -0.01 0.94
C VAL A 86 8.76 -0.04 0.31
N LEU A 87 9.64 -0.83 0.90
CA LEU A 87 11.02 -1.00 0.47
C LEU A 87 11.11 -2.15 -0.53
N PHE A 88 11.69 -1.89 -1.71
CA PHE A 88 12.07 -2.93 -2.66
C PHE A 88 13.57 -3.17 -2.56
N THR A 89 13.95 -4.35 -2.10
CA THR A 89 15.33 -4.78 -1.91
C THR A 89 15.71 -5.84 -2.93
N ALA A 90 16.82 -5.66 -3.64
CA ALA A 90 17.29 -6.63 -4.62
C ALA A 90 18.28 -7.64 -4.00
N ASN A 91 17.77 -8.77 -3.53
CA ASN A 91 18.55 -9.89 -3.00
C ASN A 91 18.80 -10.95 -4.09
N ARG A 92 19.64 -10.60 -5.07
CA ARG A 92 19.99 -11.46 -6.20
C ARG A 92 21.36 -12.12 -6.01
N ASP A 93 21.61 -13.22 -6.70
CA ASP A 93 22.88 -13.99 -6.58
C ASP A 93 24.14 -13.12 -6.72
N THR A 94 24.06 -12.11 -7.61
CA THR A 94 25.19 -11.22 -7.89
C THR A 94 24.74 -9.77 -7.78
N TYR A 95 25.68 -8.92 -7.36
CA TYR A 95 25.42 -7.48 -7.24
C TYR A 95 24.98 -6.84 -8.57
N GLN A 96 25.54 -7.30 -9.69
CA GLN A 96 25.12 -6.84 -11.03
C GLN A 96 23.66 -7.21 -11.32
N LYS A 97 23.24 -8.45 -11.02
CA LYS A 97 21.82 -8.86 -11.11
C LYS A 97 20.97 -7.98 -10.20
N SER A 98 21.40 -7.71 -8.97
CA SER A 98 20.67 -6.85 -8.03
C SER A 98 20.45 -5.45 -8.57
N LEU A 99 21.50 -4.80 -9.11
CA LEU A 99 21.38 -3.46 -9.71
C LEU A 99 20.48 -3.45 -10.95
N SER A 100 20.54 -4.48 -11.78
CA SER A 100 19.68 -4.62 -12.97
C SER A 100 18.21 -4.81 -12.57
N ALA A 101 17.95 -5.65 -11.55
CA ALA A 101 16.63 -5.87 -11.00
C ALA A 101 16.07 -4.57 -10.41
N LEU A 102 16.85 -3.86 -9.58
CA LEU A 102 16.46 -2.60 -9.00
C LEU A 102 16.14 -1.55 -10.07
N SER A 103 16.99 -1.41 -11.10
CA SER A 103 16.75 -0.51 -12.23
C SER A 103 15.44 -0.85 -12.97
N THR A 104 15.08 -2.13 -13.03
CA THR A 104 13.84 -2.60 -13.64
C THR A 104 12.62 -2.29 -12.77
N VAL A 105 12.74 -2.38 -11.43
CA VAL A 105 11.71 -1.91 -10.49
C VAL A 105 11.46 -0.41 -10.67
N LEU A 106 12.52 0.40 -10.80
CA LEU A 106 12.38 1.83 -11.09
C LEU A 106 11.67 2.06 -12.43
N ALA A 107 12.06 1.34 -13.48
CA ALA A 107 11.42 1.45 -14.80
C ALA A 107 9.94 1.06 -14.76
N PHE A 108 9.58 0.03 -13.98
CA PHE A 108 8.20 -0.38 -13.77
C PHE A 108 7.34 0.75 -13.18
N PHE A 109 7.78 1.36 -12.07
CA PHE A 109 7.01 2.44 -11.45
C PHE A 109 7.01 3.74 -12.26
N GLN A 110 8.05 3.99 -13.06
CA GLN A 110 8.03 5.05 -14.07
C GLN A 110 6.97 4.79 -15.16
N HIS A 111 6.83 3.54 -15.59
CA HIS A 111 5.83 3.12 -16.58
C HIS A 111 4.40 3.17 -16.01
N LYS A 112 4.19 2.69 -14.77
CA LYS A 112 2.87 2.62 -14.14
C LYS A 112 2.95 2.97 -12.65
N LYS A 113 2.47 4.17 -12.32
CA LYS A 113 2.43 4.68 -10.93
C LYS A 113 1.04 4.70 -10.29
N ILE A 114 -0.04 4.55 -11.08
CA ILE A 114 -1.43 4.60 -10.59
C ILE A 114 -2.10 3.26 -10.89
N PHE A 115 -2.54 2.58 -9.84
CA PHE A 115 -3.25 1.31 -9.92
C PHE A 115 -4.69 1.51 -9.46
N THR A 116 -5.62 1.04 -10.27
CA THR A 116 -7.06 1.12 -10.02
C THR A 116 -7.70 -0.18 -10.44
N HIS A 117 -8.89 -0.44 -9.93
CA HIS A 117 -9.71 -1.59 -10.35
C HIS A 117 -9.97 -1.64 -11.87
N LYS A 118 -9.84 -0.51 -12.59
CA LYS A 118 -10.08 -0.43 -14.04
C LYS A 118 -8.86 -0.76 -14.90
N ASN A 119 -7.65 -0.57 -14.38
CA ASN A 119 -6.41 -0.66 -15.17
C ASN A 119 -5.44 -1.72 -14.64
N THR A 120 -5.87 -2.53 -13.67
CA THR A 120 -5.06 -3.55 -13.03
C THR A 120 -5.85 -4.84 -12.99
N VAL A 121 -5.29 -5.88 -13.62
CA VAL A 121 -5.86 -7.22 -13.58
C VAL A 121 -5.50 -7.83 -12.22
N LEU A 122 -6.52 -8.21 -11.45
CA LEU A 122 -6.35 -8.83 -10.15
C LEU A 122 -6.16 -10.34 -10.29
N ASN A 123 -5.33 -10.90 -9.42
CA ASN A 123 -5.15 -12.33 -9.32
C ASN A 123 -6.29 -12.96 -8.52
N THR A 124 -7.20 -13.65 -9.21
CA THR A 124 -8.42 -14.20 -8.60
C THR A 124 -8.16 -15.41 -7.70
N THR A 125 -6.94 -15.97 -7.71
CA THR A 125 -6.56 -17.08 -6.80
C THR A 125 -6.39 -16.60 -5.36
N ILE A 126 -6.12 -15.30 -5.16
CA ILE A 126 -5.98 -14.69 -3.84
C ILE A 126 -7.38 -14.26 -3.38
N GLY A 127 -7.98 -15.03 -2.47
CA GLY A 127 -9.36 -14.81 -2.00
C GLY A 127 -9.62 -13.37 -1.50
N ALA A 128 -8.63 -12.76 -0.83
CA ALA A 128 -8.72 -11.39 -0.34
C ALA A 128 -8.90 -10.34 -1.46
N LEU A 129 -8.41 -10.61 -2.68
CA LEU A 129 -8.54 -9.68 -3.81
C LEU A 129 -9.94 -9.70 -4.43
N ASN A 130 -10.71 -10.77 -4.24
CA ASN A 130 -12.04 -10.93 -4.84
C ASN A 130 -13.09 -9.99 -4.22
N GLU A 131 -12.88 -9.53 -3.00
CA GLU A 131 -13.79 -8.62 -2.30
C GLU A 131 -13.53 -7.13 -2.65
N LEU A 132 -12.47 -6.83 -3.38
CA LEU A 132 -12.06 -5.47 -3.74
C LEU A 132 -12.89 -4.91 -4.89
N LYS A 133 -13.97 -4.21 -4.57
CA LYS A 133 -14.85 -3.58 -5.58
C LYS A 133 -14.23 -2.37 -6.25
N SER A 134 -13.53 -1.53 -5.48
CA SER A 134 -12.91 -0.31 -5.98
C SER A 134 -11.70 0.03 -5.13
N PHE A 135 -10.60 0.36 -5.79
CA PHE A 135 -9.40 0.88 -5.14
C PHE A 135 -8.71 1.87 -6.08
N ARG A 136 -7.90 2.73 -5.47
CA ARG A 136 -6.92 3.57 -6.14
C ARG A 136 -5.67 3.63 -5.27
N ILE A 137 -4.57 3.17 -5.84
CA ILE A 137 -3.23 3.15 -5.24
C ILE A 137 -2.35 4.04 -6.11
N VAL A 138 -1.60 4.93 -5.47
CA VAL A 138 -0.61 5.79 -6.13
C VAL A 138 0.76 5.47 -5.52
N VAL A 139 1.75 5.26 -6.37
CA VAL A 139 3.11 4.90 -5.95
C VAL A 139 4.08 5.99 -6.38
N GLU A 140 4.91 6.45 -5.45
CA GLU A 140 5.89 7.50 -5.66
C GLU A 140 7.23 7.09 -5.07
N LEU A 141 8.33 7.40 -5.77
CA LEU A 141 9.66 7.15 -5.24
C LEU A 141 9.90 8.06 -4.03
N TYR A 142 10.33 7.47 -2.92
CA TYR A 142 10.66 8.21 -1.70
C TYR A 142 12.17 8.21 -1.52
N SER A 143 12.80 9.36 -1.77
CA SER A 143 14.24 9.55 -1.58
C SER A 143 14.54 9.91 -0.12
N GLN A 144 15.41 9.12 0.50
CA GLN A 144 15.76 9.23 1.92
C GLN A 144 17.08 9.97 2.09
N SER A 145 17.29 10.58 3.25
CA SER A 145 18.64 11.02 3.63
C SER A 145 19.54 9.82 3.95
N PHE A 146 20.86 10.00 3.89
CA PHE A 146 21.81 8.95 4.30
C PHE A 146 21.61 8.51 5.76
N GLU A 147 21.19 9.43 6.63
CA GLU A 147 20.87 9.12 8.02
C GLU A 147 19.63 8.23 8.14
N GLN A 148 18.54 8.58 7.46
CA GLN A 148 17.32 7.76 7.44
C GLN A 148 17.59 6.38 6.84
N HIS A 149 18.37 6.30 5.76
CA HIS A 149 18.81 5.04 5.16
C HIS A 149 19.58 4.18 6.16
N ASN A 150 20.52 4.78 6.89
CA ASN A 150 21.28 4.08 7.92
C ASN A 150 20.38 3.61 9.08
N GLN A 151 19.45 4.45 9.55
CA GLN A 151 18.50 4.07 10.62
C GLN A 151 17.61 2.88 10.20
N ILE A 152 17.12 2.88 8.97
CA ILE A 152 16.28 1.80 8.44
C ILE A 152 17.08 0.50 8.33
N TRP A 153 18.28 0.54 7.76
CA TRP A 153 19.09 -0.67 7.68
C TRP A 153 19.59 -1.12 9.05
N GLY A 154 19.83 -0.19 9.98
CA GLY A 154 20.14 -0.50 11.37
C GLY A 154 19.02 -1.27 12.08
N SER A 155 17.75 -0.89 11.86
CA SER A 155 16.60 -1.62 12.44
C SER A 155 16.31 -2.95 11.74
N LEU A 156 16.72 -3.12 10.49
CA LEU A 156 16.55 -4.33 9.69
C LEU A 156 17.70 -5.35 9.83
N GLY A 157 18.61 -5.17 10.80
CA GLY A 157 19.71 -6.12 11.07
C GLY A 157 21.09 -5.68 10.57
N GLY A 158 21.24 -4.44 10.11
CA GLY A 158 22.51 -3.76 9.90
C GLY A 158 23.22 -4.03 8.56
N LYS A 159 22.76 -5.00 7.76
CA LYS A 159 23.34 -5.32 6.45
C LYS A 159 22.52 -4.66 5.34
N SER A 160 23.08 -3.63 4.72
CA SER A 160 22.41 -2.90 3.64
C SER A 160 22.54 -3.62 2.30
N PHE A 161 21.41 -3.78 1.61
CA PHE A 161 21.33 -4.28 0.25
C PHE A 161 20.93 -3.14 -0.71
N PRO A 162 21.18 -3.27 -2.02
CA PRO A 162 20.62 -2.36 -3.01
C PRO A 162 19.10 -2.30 -2.90
N SER A 163 18.56 -1.12 -2.61
CA SER A 163 17.12 -0.95 -2.40
C SER A 163 16.61 0.41 -2.86
N ALA A 164 15.29 0.50 -3.04
CA ALA A 164 14.57 1.73 -3.29
C ALA A 164 13.30 1.76 -2.44
N LEU A 165 13.06 2.87 -1.74
CA LEU A 165 11.86 3.08 -0.94
C LEU A 165 10.80 3.79 -1.77
N TYR A 166 9.56 3.31 -1.67
CA TYR A 166 8.40 3.92 -2.31
C TYR A 166 7.35 4.29 -1.28
N LYS A 167 6.74 5.45 -1.46
CA LYS A 167 5.52 5.86 -0.77
C LYS A 167 4.32 5.37 -1.59
N VAL A 168 3.48 4.57 -0.97
CA VAL A 168 2.27 3.98 -1.56
C VAL A 168 1.05 4.59 -0.89
N SER A 169 0.37 5.49 -1.58
CA SER A 169 -0.84 6.16 -1.09
C SER A 169 -2.09 5.37 -1.48
N ILE A 170 -2.87 4.98 -0.48
CA ILE A 170 -4.16 4.28 -0.64
C ILE A 170 -5.28 5.30 -0.45
N ALA A 171 -6.10 5.46 -1.50
CA ALA A 171 -7.08 6.52 -1.57
C ALA A 171 -8.37 6.29 -0.75
N ALA A 172 -8.58 5.12 -0.15
CA ALA A 172 -9.63 4.90 0.85
C ALA A 172 -9.57 3.45 1.35
N VAL A 173 -9.56 3.29 2.67
CA VAL A 173 -9.91 2.05 3.34
C VAL A 173 -11.27 2.29 4.01
N GLU A 174 -12.33 1.76 3.41
CA GLU A 174 -13.69 1.89 3.93
C GLU A 174 -14.17 0.57 4.56
N TYR A 175 -14.47 0.61 5.86
CA TYR A 175 -15.22 -0.45 6.52
C TYR A 175 -16.72 -0.19 6.34
N HIS A 176 -17.39 -1.00 5.53
CA HIS A 176 -18.79 -0.80 5.12
C HIS A 176 -19.79 -1.30 6.17
N ALA A 177 -19.67 -0.86 7.42
CA ALA A 177 -20.67 -1.11 8.46
C ALA A 177 -21.44 0.18 8.77
N ILE A 178 -22.77 0.11 8.70
CA ILE A 178 -23.65 1.16 9.20
C ILE A 178 -23.60 1.06 10.73
N GLN A 179 -23.04 2.06 11.39
CA GLN A 179 -22.93 2.05 12.86
C GLN A 179 -24.24 2.42 13.52
N GLN A 180 -24.95 3.40 12.94
CA GLN A 180 -26.18 3.91 13.52
C GLN A 180 -27.08 4.50 12.44
N VAL A 181 -28.38 4.32 12.62
CA VAL A 181 -29.42 4.97 11.82
C VAL A 181 -30.18 5.91 12.76
N GLY A 182 -30.11 7.21 12.50
CA GLY A 182 -30.83 8.25 13.22
C GLY A 182 -32.11 8.67 12.48
N ALA A 183 -33.16 8.95 13.24
CA ALA A 183 -34.38 9.56 12.72
C ALA A 183 -34.10 11.02 12.29
N PRO A 184 -34.79 11.53 11.25
CA PRO A 184 -34.64 12.91 10.80
C PRO A 184 -35.14 13.90 11.88
N ILE A 185 -34.50 15.06 11.97
CA ILE A 185 -34.99 16.17 12.81
C ILE A 185 -36.24 16.73 12.13
N THR A 186 -37.40 16.63 12.79
CA THR A 186 -38.69 17.07 12.25
C THR A 186 -39.14 18.44 12.76
N GLN A 187 -38.56 18.93 13.87
CA GLN A 187 -38.90 20.23 14.45
C GLN A 187 -37.66 20.91 15.05
N VAL A 188 -37.59 22.23 14.86
CA VAL A 188 -36.64 23.12 15.54
C VAL A 188 -37.47 24.18 16.27
N SER A 189 -37.33 24.27 17.60
CA SER A 189 -37.95 25.31 18.42
C SER A 189 -36.87 26.17 19.07
N GLY A 190 -37.10 27.48 19.15
CA GLY A 190 -36.21 28.44 19.80
C GLY A 190 -37.03 29.52 20.49
N ASN A 191 -36.67 29.88 21.71
CA ASN A 191 -37.30 30.97 22.46
C ASN A 191 -36.43 32.23 22.31
N LEU A 192 -36.98 33.28 21.73
CA LEU A 192 -36.29 34.56 21.57
C LEU A 192 -36.47 35.38 22.85
N ASN A 193 -35.38 35.57 23.61
CA ASN A 193 -35.37 36.54 24.69
C ASN A 193 -35.26 37.95 24.08
N HIS A 194 -36.33 38.73 24.17
CA HIS A 194 -36.32 40.15 23.79
C HIS A 194 -35.41 40.94 24.76
N ILE A 195 -34.48 41.72 24.19
CA ILE A 195 -33.77 42.82 24.86
C ILE A 195 -34.57 44.09 24.67
#